data_AF-A0A7V8WWR9-F1
#
_entry.id   AF-A0A7V8WWR9-F1
#
_cell.length_a   1.000
_cell.length_b   1.000
_cell.length_c   1.000
_cell.angle_alpha   90.00
_cell.angle_beta   90.00
_cell.angle_gamma   90.00
#
_symmetry.space_group_name_H-M   'P 1'
#
loop_
_entity.id
_entity.type
_entity.pdbx_description
1 polymer ?
#
loop_
_entity_poly.entity_id
_entity_poly.type
_entity_poly.pdbx_seq_one_letter_code
_entity_poly.pdbx_strand_id
1 'polypeptide(L)'
;MDEPDPAARPRRRTFTAEYKEGILDEYDALAHGSVERGALLRREGLYTSHIAEWRKARAAGARDGLAPKPKARRSPEQVELERLRRRNERLEVELARTKTALEITGKVHALLEQLSESAAPDTKLKP
;
A
#
# COMPACT_ATOMS: atom_id res chain seq x y z
N MET A 1 36.55 24.74 -20.34
CA MET A 1 37.00 23.56 -21.09
C MET A 1 37.46 22.57 -20.04
N ASP A 2 36.61 21.59 -19.70
CA ASP A 2 37.01 20.52 -18.78
C ASP A 2 37.95 19.58 -19.54
N GLU A 3 39.23 19.63 -19.20
CA GLU A 3 40.27 18.73 -19.70
C GLU A 3 39.97 17.32 -19.16
N PRO A 4 39.76 16.29 -20.01
CA PRO A 4 39.45 14.95 -19.55
C PRO A 4 40.64 14.35 -18.79
N ASP A 5 40.39 13.94 -17.54
CA ASP A 5 41.39 13.31 -16.65
C ASP A 5 42.06 12.10 -17.32
N PRO A 6 43.39 12.13 -17.54
CA PRO A 6 44.11 11.04 -18.19
C PRO A 6 44.12 9.73 -17.40
N ALA A 7 43.63 9.72 -16.14
CA ALA A 7 43.55 8.56 -15.26
C ALA A 7 42.12 8.18 -14.85
N ALA A 8 41.14 8.33 -15.75
CA ALA A 8 39.76 7.92 -15.49
C ALA A 8 39.65 6.46 -14.99
N ARG A 9 38.91 6.24 -13.89
CA ARG A 9 38.76 4.92 -13.27
C ARG A 9 38.17 3.89 -14.23
N PRO A 10 38.68 2.64 -14.23
CA PRO A 10 38.15 1.59 -15.10
C PRO A 10 36.67 1.30 -14.77
N ARG A 11 35.80 1.47 -15.77
CA ARG A 11 34.38 1.15 -15.66
C ARG A 11 34.15 -0.34 -15.90
N ARG A 12 33.59 -1.02 -14.90
CA ARG A 12 33.14 -2.41 -15.06
C ARG A 12 31.87 -2.44 -15.91
N ARG A 13 31.81 -3.37 -16.87
CA ARG A 13 30.61 -3.62 -17.68
C ARG A 13 29.44 -4.04 -16.79
N THR A 14 28.24 -3.53 -17.09
CA THR A 14 26.99 -3.95 -16.46
C THR A 14 26.13 -4.69 -17.47
N PHE A 15 25.54 -5.81 -17.07
CA PHE A 15 24.65 -6.61 -17.91
C PHE A 15 23.20 -6.38 -17.51
N THR A 16 22.38 -5.92 -18.45
CA THR A 16 20.93 -5.76 -18.25
C THR A 16 20.25 -7.12 -18.08
N ALA A 17 19.07 -7.16 -17.47
CA ALA A 17 18.32 -8.40 -17.31
C ALA A 17 17.99 -9.04 -18.68
N GLU A 18 17.53 -8.22 -19.64
CA GLU A 18 17.23 -8.64 -21.01
C GLU A 18 18.45 -9.26 -21.72
N TYR A 19 19.64 -8.65 -21.58
CA TYR A 19 20.86 -9.21 -22.15
C TYR A 19 21.19 -10.59 -21.55
N LYS A 20 21.08 -10.73 -20.23
CA LYS A 20 21.35 -12.01 -19.56
C LYS A 20 20.39 -13.10 -20.03
N GLU A 21 19.10 -12.77 -20.15
CA GLU A 21 18.07 -13.70 -20.60
C GLU A 21 18.33 -14.14 -22.06
N GLY A 22 18.60 -13.20 -22.97
CA GLY A 22 18.90 -13.53 -24.36
C GLY A 22 20.12 -14.44 -24.51
N ILE A 23 21.20 -14.17 -23.75
CA ILE A 23 22.39 -15.03 -23.76
C ILE A 23 22.10 -16.42 -23.20
N LEU A 24 21.31 -16.52 -22.13
CA LEU A 24 20.95 -17.82 -21.56
C LEU A 24 20.13 -18.64 -22.55
N ASP A 25 19.20 -18.01 -23.27
CA ASP A 25 18.35 -18.70 -24.25
C ASP A 25 19.17 -19.18 -25.46
N GLU A 26 20.07 -18.34 -25.99
CA GLU A 26 21.00 -18.75 -27.05
C GLU A 26 21.91 -19.88 -26.58
N TYR A 27 22.46 -19.79 -25.37
CA TYR A 27 23.34 -20.81 -24.81
C TYR A 27 22.62 -22.15 -24.56
N ASP A 28 21.36 -22.11 -24.11
CA ASP A 28 20.53 -23.28 -23.85
C ASP A 28 20.05 -23.97 -25.14
N ALA A 29 19.86 -23.22 -26.23
CA ALA A 29 19.50 -23.75 -27.54
C ALA A 29 20.64 -24.56 -28.20
N LEU A 30 21.90 -24.24 -27.87
CA LEU A 30 23.07 -24.96 -28.41
C LEU A 30 23.26 -26.31 -27.72
N ALA A 31 23.72 -27.32 -28.47
CA ALA A 31 23.96 -28.66 -27.95
C ALA A 31 25.00 -28.67 -26.82
N HIS A 32 24.81 -29.51 -25.80
CA HIS A 32 25.75 -29.67 -24.70
C HIS A 32 27.12 -30.14 -25.20
N GLY A 33 28.19 -29.47 -24.77
CA GLY A 33 29.56 -29.78 -25.19
C GLY A 33 29.93 -29.31 -26.61
N SER A 34 29.03 -28.65 -27.33
CA SER A 34 29.34 -28.10 -28.65
C SER A 34 30.39 -26.98 -28.59
N VAL A 35 31.19 -26.87 -29.65
CA VAL A 35 32.16 -25.78 -29.83
C VAL A 35 31.47 -24.42 -29.94
N GLU A 36 30.23 -24.41 -30.42
CA GLU A 36 29.37 -23.23 -30.59
C GLU A 36 29.12 -22.51 -29.25
N ARG A 37 28.95 -23.26 -28.14
CA ARG A 37 28.82 -22.66 -26.80
C ARG A 37 30.07 -21.89 -26.41
N GLY A 38 31.26 -22.44 -26.69
CA GLY A 38 32.52 -21.75 -26.46
C GLY A 38 32.74 -20.56 -27.40
N ALA A 39 32.22 -20.61 -28.62
CA ALA A 39 32.24 -19.51 -29.57
C ALA A 39 31.35 -18.34 -29.12
N LEU A 40 30.12 -18.64 -28.67
CA LEU A 40 29.21 -17.67 -28.05
C LEU A 40 29.86 -16.95 -26.87
N LEU A 41 30.39 -17.70 -25.90
CA LEU A 41 31.02 -17.11 -24.72
C LEU A 41 32.21 -16.21 -25.06
N ARG A 42 33.06 -16.59 -26.03
CA ARG A 42 34.19 -15.76 -26.46
C ARG A 42 33.74 -14.49 -27.19
N ARG A 43 32.73 -14.58 -28.06
CA ARG A 43 32.16 -13.42 -28.76
C ARG A 43 31.60 -12.39 -27.78
N GLU A 44 30.95 -12.86 -26.73
CA GLU A 44 30.28 -12.01 -25.74
C GLU A 44 31.19 -11.57 -24.59
N GLY A 45 32.42 -12.11 -24.51
CA GLY A 45 33.37 -11.86 -23.43
C GLY A 45 32.92 -12.44 -22.09
N LEU A 46 32.23 -13.58 -22.12
CA LEU A 46 31.62 -14.24 -20.97
C LEU A 46 32.37 -15.50 -20.56
N TYR A 47 32.22 -15.84 -19.28
CA TYR A 47 32.71 -17.10 -18.73
C TYR A 47 31.55 -18.00 -18.36
N THR A 48 31.80 -19.31 -18.27
CA THR A 48 30.80 -20.30 -17.85
C THR A 48 30.22 -20.00 -16.46
N SER A 49 30.98 -19.32 -15.58
CA SER A 49 30.50 -18.82 -14.30
C SER A 49 29.32 -17.85 -14.43
N HIS A 50 29.34 -16.97 -15.44
CA HIS A 50 28.24 -16.04 -15.69
C HIS A 50 26.96 -16.79 -16.00
N ILE A 51 27.04 -17.82 -16.86
CA ILE A 51 25.89 -18.67 -17.21
C ILE A 51 25.35 -19.37 -15.96
N ALA A 52 26.23 -19.93 -15.13
CA ALA A 52 25.82 -20.60 -13.89
C ALA A 52 25.14 -19.64 -12.90
N GLU A 53 25.69 -18.43 -12.71
CA GLU A 53 25.11 -17.41 -11.85
C GLU A 53 23.78 -16.89 -12.37
N TRP A 54 23.67 -16.61 -13.67
CA TRP A 54 22.45 -16.09 -14.26
C TRP A 54 21.32 -17.12 -14.27
N ARG A 55 21.62 -18.42 -14.48
CA ARG A 55 20.61 -19.49 -14.31
C ARG A 55 20.09 -19.57 -12.88
N LYS A 56 20.96 -19.41 -11.88
CA LYS A 56 20.54 -19.35 -10.47
C LYS A 56 19.63 -18.14 -10.22
N ALA A 57 20.00 -16.98 -10.75
CA ALA A 57 19.19 -15.76 -10.63
C ALA A 57 17.83 -15.90 -11.33
N ARG A 58 17.77 -16.45 -12.55
CA ARG A 58 16.52 -16.76 -13.28
C ARG A 58 15.63 -17.69 -12.47
N ALA A 59 16.20 -18.76 -11.91
CA ALA A 59 15.46 -19.73 -11.10
C ALA A 59 15.01 -19.15 -9.74
N ALA A 60 15.76 -18.21 -9.16
CA ALA A 60 15.34 -17.49 -7.95
C ALA A 60 14.19 -16.52 -8.26
N GLY A 61 14.30 -15.72 -9.32
CA GLY A 61 13.24 -14.82 -9.76
C GLY A 61 11.94 -15.54 -10.13
N ALA A 62 12.02 -16.72 -10.75
CA ALA A 62 10.86 -17.56 -11.01
C ALA A 62 10.19 -18.05 -9.71
N ARG A 63 10.98 -18.40 -8.68
CA ARG A 63 10.45 -18.79 -7.37
C ARG A 63 9.81 -17.62 -6.64
N ASP A 64 10.44 -16.45 -6.66
CA ASP A 64 9.92 -15.23 -6.04
C ASP A 64 8.62 -14.77 -6.74
N GLY A 65 8.51 -14.94 -8.06
CA GLY A 65 7.29 -14.68 -8.81
C GLY A 65 6.14 -15.64 -8.51
N LEU A 66 6.46 -16.89 -8.13
CA LEU A 66 5.48 -17.91 -7.72
C LEU A 66 5.15 -17.88 -6.23
N ALA A 67 5.96 -17.20 -5.41
CA ALA A 67 5.71 -17.08 -3.99
C ALA A 67 4.42 -16.28 -3.73
N PRO A 68 3.60 -16.67 -2.74
CA PRO A 68 2.42 -15.89 -2.37
C PRO A 68 2.87 -14.48 -1.97
N LYS A 69 2.44 -13.49 -2.75
CA LYS A 69 2.78 -12.09 -2.48
C LYS A 69 2.33 -11.75 -1.07
N PRO A 70 3.22 -11.26 -0.18
CA PRO A 70 2.80 -10.90 1.17
C PRO A 70 1.68 -9.86 1.05
N LYS A 71 0.53 -10.14 1.66
CA LYS A 71 -0.54 -9.14 1.79
C LYS A 71 0.10 -7.91 2.40
N ALA A 72 -0.04 -6.76 1.74
CA ALA A 72 0.50 -5.50 2.23
C ALA A 72 0.08 -5.34 3.69
N ARG A 73 1.07 -5.31 4.59
CA ARG A 73 0.81 -5.07 6.01
C ARG A 73 0.16 -3.69 6.10
N ARG A 74 -0.98 -3.61 6.79
CA ARG A 74 -1.67 -2.33 7.00
C ARG A 74 -0.69 -1.36 7.64
N SER A 75 -0.60 -0.14 7.10
CA SER A 75 0.27 0.87 7.70
C SER A 75 -0.29 1.23 9.09
N PRO A 76 0.56 1.71 10.02
CA PRO A 76 0.10 2.23 11.31
C PRO A 76 -1.00 3.29 11.15
N GLU A 77 -0.89 4.12 10.11
CA GLU A 77 -1.87 5.13 9.73
C GLU A 77 -3.22 4.51 9.36
N GLN A 78 -3.24 3.42 8.59
CA GLN A 78 -4.48 2.73 8.22
C GLN A 78 -5.17 2.13 9.44
N VAL A 79 -4.41 1.62 10.41
CA VAL A 79 -4.94 1.08 11.67
C VAL A 79 -5.55 2.20 12.52
N GLU A 80 -4.85 3.34 12.65
CA GLU A 80 -5.36 4.47 13.43
C GLU A 80 -6.58 5.13 12.76
N LEU A 81 -6.59 5.20 11.42
CA LEU A 81 -7.74 5.68 10.65
C LEU A 81 -8.99 4.80 10.89
N GLU A 82 -8.82 3.47 10.89
CA GLU A 82 -9.92 2.55 11.19
C GLU A 82 -10.40 2.71 12.64
N ARG A 83 -9.47 2.88 13.59
CA ARG A 83 -9.80 3.15 14.99
C ARG A 83 -10.56 4.46 15.18
N LEU A 84 -10.12 5.52 14.50
CA LEU A 84 -10.77 6.83 14.51
C LEU A 84 -12.18 6.74 13.93
N ARG A 85 -12.36 6.06 12.78
CA ARG A 85 -13.68 5.86 12.17
C ARG A 85 -14.66 5.18 13.12
N ARG A 86 -14.23 4.08 13.77
CA ARG A 86 -15.07 3.38 14.76
C ARG A 86 -15.42 4.24 15.96
N ARG A 87 -14.50 5.08 16.43
CA ARG A 87 -14.78 6.04 17.52
C ARG A 87 -15.79 7.09 17.06
N ASN A 88 -15.63 7.61 15.85
CA ASN A 88 -16.51 8.65 15.32
C ASN A 88 -17.95 8.13 15.18
N GLU A 89 -18.12 6.94 14.61
CA GLU A 89 -19.43 6.29 14.47
C GLU A 89 -20.13 6.10 15.84
N ARG A 90 -19.39 5.68 16.87
CA ARG A 90 -19.93 5.55 18.24
C ARG A 90 -20.36 6.89 18.81
N LEU A 91 -19.52 7.92 18.66
CA LEU A 91 -19.82 9.26 19.15
C LEU A 91 -21.01 9.88 18.42
N GLU A 92 -21.16 9.64 17.12
CA GLU A 92 -22.32 10.07 16.34
C GLU A 92 -23.62 9.43 16.86
N VAL A 93 -23.60 8.13 17.19
CA VAL A 93 -24.75 7.44 17.80
C VAL A 93 -25.08 8.01 19.18
N GLU A 94 -24.08 8.27 20.03
CA GLU A 94 -24.29 8.87 21.34
C GLU A 94 -24.85 10.30 21.22
N LEU A 95 -24.30 11.10 20.30
CA LEU A 95 -24.77 12.46 20.03
C LEU A 95 -26.23 12.46 19.53
N ALA A 96 -26.61 11.50 18.68
CA ALA A 96 -28.00 11.37 18.25
C ALA A 96 -28.93 11.08 19.43
N ARG A 97 -28.54 10.15 20.32
CA ARG A 97 -29.31 9.81 21.53
C ARG A 97 -29.48 11.01 22.47
N THR A 98 -28.41 11.76 22.73
CA THR A 98 -28.49 12.92 23.62
C THR A 98 -29.35 14.04 23.05
N LYS A 99 -29.28 14.28 21.73
CA LYS A 99 -30.18 15.23 21.04
C LYS A 99 -31.65 14.82 21.18
N THR A 100 -31.98 13.55 20.96
CA THR A 100 -33.36 13.07 21.16
C THR A 100 -33.83 13.25 22.60
N ALA A 101 -32.97 12.99 23.60
CA ALA A 101 -33.32 13.22 25.00
C ALA A 101 -33.61 14.69 25.30
N LEU A 102 -32.80 15.62 24.75
CA LEU A 102 -33.03 17.06 24.88
C LEU A 102 -34.33 17.51 24.23
N GLU A 103 -34.66 16.98 23.06
CA GLU A 103 -35.93 17.27 22.38
C GLU A 103 -37.14 16.82 23.21
N ILE A 104 -37.06 15.62 23.82
CA ILE A 104 -38.13 15.11 24.70
C ILE A 104 -38.29 16.03 25.92
N THR A 105 -37.19 16.38 26.60
CA THR A 105 -37.21 17.26 27.76
C THR A 105 -37.79 18.63 27.42
N GLY A 106 -37.41 19.20 26.26
CA GLY A 106 -37.98 20.47 25.78
C GLY A 106 -39.49 20.40 25.54
N LYS A 107 -39.98 19.30 24.95
CA LYS A 107 -41.43 19.08 24.74
C LYS A 107 -42.19 18.92 26.06
N VAL A 108 -41.61 18.20 27.03
CA VAL A 108 -42.21 18.03 28.36
C VAL A 108 -42.29 19.38 29.09
N HIS A 109 -41.23 20.19 29.03
CA HIS A 109 -41.25 21.53 29.62
C HIS A 109 -42.36 22.41 29.04
N ALA A 110 -42.47 22.45 27.70
CA ALA A 110 -43.52 23.21 27.03
C ALA A 110 -44.93 22.74 27.42
N LEU A 111 -45.15 21.43 27.55
CA LEU A 111 -46.42 20.89 28.01
C LEU A 111 -46.75 21.31 29.45
N LEU A 112 -45.75 21.30 30.34
CA LEU A 112 -45.92 21.75 31.73
C LEU A 112 -46.25 23.24 31.81
N GLU A 113 -45.66 24.08 30.96
CA GLU A 113 -46.02 25.51 30.86
C GLU A 113 -47.48 25.69 30.44
N GLN A 114 -47.94 24.97 29.40
CA GLN A 114 -49.33 25.03 28.95
C GLN A 114 -50.32 24.60 30.04
N LEU A 115 -50.01 23.52 30.77
CA LEU A 115 -50.84 23.06 31.88
C LEU A 115 -50.88 24.09 33.01
N SER A 116 -49.74 24.71 33.34
CA SER A 116 -49.63 25.78 34.35
C SER A 116 -50.47 27.01 33.97
N GLU A 117 -50.39 27.48 32.73
CA GLU A 117 -51.18 28.61 32.21
C GLU A 117 -52.69 28.32 32.24
N SER A 118 -53.09 27.09 31.89
CA SER A 118 -54.49 26.67 31.91
C SER A 118 -55.07 26.49 33.33
N ALA A 119 -54.21 26.30 34.33
CA ALA A 119 -54.57 26.09 35.73
C ALA A 119 -54.67 27.40 36.54
N ALA A 120 -54.30 28.55 35.95
CA ALA A 120 -54.48 29.84 36.59
C ALA A 120 -55.98 30.17 36.68
N PRO A 121 -56.55 30.41 37.87
CA PRO A 121 -57.96 30.75 38.00
C PRO A 121 -58.21 32.15 37.41
N ASP A 122 -59.28 32.26 36.61
CA ASP A 122 -59.77 33.50 36.01
C ASP A 122 -60.35 34.41 37.13
N THR A 123 -59.47 35.03 37.92
CA THR A 123 -59.88 36.03 38.92
C THR A 123 -60.17 37.36 38.24
N LYS A 124 -61.30 37.43 37.52
CA LYS A 124 -61.89 38.71 37.14
C LYS A 124 -62.56 39.33 38.37
N LEU A 125 -61.79 40.17 39.06
CA LEU A 125 -62.23 41.30 39.88
C LEU A 125 -63.25 42.14 39.07
N LYS A 126 -64.40 42.55 39.61
CA LYS A 126 -64.69 43.80 40.38
C LYS A 126 -66.22 44.09 40.27
N PRO A 127 -66.78 45.13 40.93
CA PRO A 127 -66.32 45.91 42.09
C PRO A 127 -67.13 45.66 43.37
#